data_AF-A0A4Q2WZS0-F1
#
_entry.id   AF-A0A4Q2WZS0-F1
#
_cell.length_a   1.000
_cell.length_b   1.000
_cell.length_c   1.000
_cell.angle_alpha   90.00
_cell.angle_beta   90.00
_cell.angle_gamma   90.00
#
_symmetry.space_group_name_H-M   'P 1'
#
loop_
_entity.id
_entity.type
_entity.pdbx_description
1 polymer ?
#
loop_
_entity_poly.entity_id
_entity_poly.type
_entity_poly.pdbx_seq_one_letter_code
_entity_poly.pdbx_strand_id
1 'polypeptide(L)'
;MTYDIGIGRCAEVGEDTVVVKLESVMVERLSPGQPWRRSGTSLLRLKRTLCSATRPPQADRELFLDRAALSKRCMGALDLDGDGETISVDLRALLNGVDPQPSAGPQSKSRAADRRVR
;
A
#
# COMPACT_ATOMS: atom_id res chain seq x y z
N MET A 1 -1.01 -7.02 -18.19
CA MET A 1 -1.30 -7.44 -16.80
C MET A 1 -1.22 -6.21 -15.91
N THR A 2 -2.37 -5.63 -15.57
CA THR A 2 -2.45 -4.52 -14.62
C THR A 2 -2.54 -5.13 -13.23
N TYR A 3 -1.61 -4.78 -12.35
CA TYR A 3 -1.64 -5.21 -10.95
C TYR A 3 -1.86 -3.98 -10.06
N ASP A 4 -2.63 -4.19 -9.00
CA ASP A 4 -2.86 -3.18 -7.98
C ASP A 4 -1.73 -3.22 -6.94
N ILE A 5 -1.42 -2.07 -6.35
CA ILE A 5 -0.37 -1.95 -5.34
C ILE A 5 -1.03 -1.77 -3.98
N GLY A 6 -0.90 -2.78 -3.11
CA GLY A 6 -1.29 -2.68 -1.71
C GLY A 6 -0.29 -1.80 -0.97
N ILE A 7 -0.77 -0.76 -0.29
CA ILE A 7 0.10 0.22 0.39
C ILE A 7 -0.10 0.31 1.90
N GLY A 8 -1.16 -0.31 2.43
CA GLY A 8 -1.44 -0.31 3.85
C GLY A 8 -2.94 -0.25 4.14
N ARG A 9 -3.29 0.05 5.39
CA ARG A 9 -4.68 0.03 5.87
C ARG A 9 -5.31 1.39 5.72
N CYS A 10 -6.41 1.48 4.98
CA CYS A 10 -7.20 2.69 4.86
C CYS A 10 -7.75 3.09 6.23
N ALA A 11 -7.41 4.30 6.66
CA ALA A 11 -7.93 4.89 7.90
C ALA A 11 -9.22 5.65 7.64
N GLU A 12 -9.28 6.38 6.53
CA GLU A 12 -10.41 7.25 6.20
C GLU A 12 -10.62 7.35 4.69
N VAL A 13 -11.88 7.38 4.27
CA VAL A 13 -12.29 7.60 2.88
C VAL A 13 -13.14 8.86 2.83
N GLY A 14 -12.56 9.95 2.34
CA GLY A 14 -13.28 11.18 2.04
C GLY A 14 -13.83 11.17 0.61
N GLU A 15 -14.47 12.28 0.23
CA GLU A 15 -15.08 12.45 -1.09
C GLU A 15 -14.03 12.42 -2.21
N ASP A 16 -12.97 13.24 -2.06
CA ASP A 16 -11.87 13.38 -3.04
C ASP A 16 -10.53 12.78 -2.58
N THR A 17 -10.35 12.56 -1.28
CA THR A 17 -9.09 12.10 -0.69
C THR A 17 -9.28 10.88 0.19
N VAL A 18 -8.26 10.03 0.22
CA VAL A 18 -8.20 8.89 1.14
C VAL A 18 -6.99 9.02 2.04
N VAL A 19 -7.15 8.59 3.29
CA VAL A 19 -6.08 8.51 4.29
C VAL A 19 -5.78 7.04 4.55
N VAL A 20 -4.50 6.68 4.54
CA VAL A 20 -4.03 5.31 4.72
C VAL A 20 -2.88 5.27 5.70
N LYS A 21 -2.94 4.33 6.64
CA LYS A 21 -1.84 4.00 7.54
C LYS A 21 -0.83 3.17 6.78
N LEU A 22 0.37 3.69 6.65
CA LEU A 22 1.47 3.02 5.97
C LEU A 22 2.22 2.08 6.92
N GLU A 23 2.75 1.01 6.34
CA GLU A 23 3.71 0.12 6.99
C GLU A 23 5.15 0.64 6.79
N SER A 24 6.10 0.13 7.58
CA SER A 24 7.54 0.48 7.55
C SER A 24 8.07 0.59 6.14
N VAL A 25 7.79 -0.47 5.38
CA VAL A 25 8.37 -0.70 4.06
C VAL A 25 7.88 0.34 3.06
N MET A 26 6.69 0.89 3.26
CA MET A 26 6.13 1.93 2.39
C MET A 26 6.66 3.30 2.78
N VAL A 27 6.83 3.57 4.07
CA VAL A 27 7.44 4.81 4.57
C VAL A 27 8.89 4.91 4.11
N GLU A 28 9.67 3.83 4.23
CA GLU A 28 11.07 3.77 3.80
C GLU A 28 11.23 3.99 2.28
N ARG A 29 10.26 3.53 1.48
CA ARG A 29 10.24 3.78 0.03
C ARG A 29 9.91 5.22 -0.33
N LEU A 30 8.96 5.84 0.38
CA LEU A 30 8.52 7.20 0.13
C LEU A 30 9.51 8.25 0.66
N SER A 31 10.15 7.96 1.78
CA SER A 31 11.12 8.84 2.44
C SER A 31 12.35 8.05 2.89
N PRO A 32 13.22 7.65 1.95
CA PRO A 32 14.44 6.91 2.27
C PRO A 32 15.38 7.77 3.12
N GLY A 33 15.87 7.21 4.22
CA GLY A 33 16.83 7.87 5.11
C GLY A 33 16.22 8.72 6.23
N GLN A 34 14.89 8.84 6.31
CA GLN A 34 14.27 9.39 7.51
C GLN A 34 14.08 8.32 8.59
N PRO A 35 14.42 8.64 9.86
CA PRO A 35 14.28 7.69 10.95
C PRO A 35 12.79 7.44 11.21
N TRP A 36 12.30 6.28 10.79
CA TRP A 36 10.94 5.85 11.08
C TRP A 36 10.79 5.65 12.60
N ARG A 37 9.98 6.50 13.24
CA ARG A 37 9.87 6.50 14.70
C ARG A 37 8.94 5.42 15.24
N ARG A 38 7.81 5.13 14.57
CA ARG A 38 6.80 4.20 15.10
C ARG A 38 5.90 3.55 14.05
N SER A 39 5.76 2.23 14.14
CA SER A 39 4.92 1.46 13.23
C SER A 39 3.44 1.81 13.33
N GLY A 40 2.80 2.04 12.19
CA GLY A 40 1.36 2.30 12.09
C GLY A 40 0.90 3.71 12.48
N THR A 41 1.84 4.64 12.70
CA THR A 41 1.53 6.06 12.97
C THR A 41 1.57 6.92 11.71
N SER A 42 2.32 6.50 10.70
CA SER A 42 2.48 7.27 9.47
C SER A 42 1.21 7.22 8.62
N LEU A 43 0.66 8.39 8.32
CA LEU A 43 -0.57 8.56 7.54
C LEU A 43 -0.24 9.15 6.18
N LEU A 44 -0.65 8.51 5.11
CA LEU A 44 -0.55 9.05 3.77
C LEU A 44 -1.93 9.52 3.31
N ARG A 45 -2.01 10.77 2.88
CA ARG A 45 -3.18 11.35 2.24
C ARG A 45 -2.93 11.48 0.75
N LEU A 46 -3.83 10.92 -0.05
CA LEU A 46 -3.74 10.93 -1.51
C LEU A 46 -5.11 11.07 -2.15
N LYS A 47 -5.14 11.40 -3.44
CA LYS A 47 -6.39 11.52 -4.20
C LYS A 47 -7.03 10.16 -4.44
N ARG A 48 -8.35 10.08 -4.24
CA ARG A 48 -9.14 8.87 -4.49
C ARG A 48 -9.07 8.39 -5.94
N THR A 49 -8.81 9.30 -6.88
CA THR A 49 -8.62 8.98 -8.31
C THR A 49 -7.40 8.08 -8.58
N LEU A 50 -6.49 7.93 -7.60
CA LEU A 50 -5.33 7.05 -7.70
C LEU A 50 -5.60 5.64 -7.18
N CYS A 51 -6.74 5.43 -6.51
CA CYS A 51 -7.14 4.12 -6.02
C CYS A 51 -7.54 3.20 -7.17
N SER A 52 -7.41 1.89 -6.95
CA SER A 52 -7.83 0.88 -7.91
C SER A 52 -9.33 0.97 -8.19
N ALA A 53 -9.70 0.97 -9.47
CA ALA A 53 -11.10 0.87 -9.89
C ALA A 53 -11.70 -0.51 -9.58
N THR A 54 -10.86 -1.55 -9.58
CA THR A 54 -11.26 -2.94 -9.30
C THR A 54 -11.43 -3.18 -7.79
N ARG A 55 -10.61 -2.51 -6.98
CA ARG A 55 -10.61 -2.62 -5.52
C ARG A 55 -10.80 -1.23 -4.90
N PRO A 56 -12.06 -0.78 -4.76
CA PRO A 56 -12.33 0.55 -4.25
C PRO A 56 -11.86 0.69 -2.79
N PRO A 57 -11.45 1.91 -2.39
CA PRO A 57 -11.02 2.19 -1.02
C PRO A 57 -12.18 1.93 -0.05
N GLN A 58 -11.90 1.22 1.05
CA GLN A 58 -12.84 0.96 2.13
C GLN A 58 -12.14 1.21 3.46
N ALA A 59 -12.80 1.91 4.38
CA ALA A 59 -12.29 2.15 5.72
C ALA A 59 -11.94 0.82 6.42
N ASP A 60 -10.85 0.83 7.18
CA ASP A 60 -10.27 -0.32 7.91
C ASP A 60 -9.85 -1.52 7.04
N ARG A 61 -9.86 -1.38 5.71
CA ARG A 61 -9.36 -2.40 4.78
C ARG A 61 -8.07 -1.99 4.11
N GLU A 62 -7.42 -2.97 3.50
CA GLU A 62 -6.24 -2.72 2.69
C GLU A 62 -6.58 -1.83 1.49
N LEU A 63 -5.80 -0.77 1.30
CA LEU A 63 -5.93 0.17 0.21
C LEU A 63 -5.05 -0.26 -0.96
N PHE A 64 -5.66 -0.31 -2.13
CA PHE A 64 -5.03 -0.67 -3.39
C PHE A 64 -4.97 0.52 -4.32
N LEU A 65 -3.78 0.81 -4.85
CA LEU A 65 -3.55 1.86 -5.83
C LEU A 65 -3.42 1.29 -7.24
N ASP A 66 -3.92 2.04 -8.22
CA ASP A 66 -3.73 1.73 -9.63
C ASP A 66 -2.32 2.13 -10.07
N ARG A 67 -1.53 1.15 -10.52
CA ARG A 67 -0.20 1.37 -11.09
C ARG A 67 -0.23 2.37 -12.24
N ALA A 68 -1.22 2.31 -13.12
CA ALA A 68 -1.34 3.22 -14.26
C ALA A 68 -1.60 4.66 -13.80
N ALA A 69 -2.38 4.85 -12.73
CA ALA A 69 -2.58 6.16 -12.13
C ALA A 69 -1.28 6.70 -11.50
N LEU A 70 -0.55 5.84 -10.77
CA LEU A 70 0.75 6.17 -10.17
C LEU A 70 1.88 6.42 -11.17
N SER A 71 1.76 5.93 -12.41
CA SER A 71 2.73 6.19 -13.48
C SER A 71 2.79 7.68 -13.85
N LYS A 72 1.71 8.42 -13.62
CA LYS A 72 1.65 9.88 -13.78
C LYS A 72 2.26 10.54 -12.54
N ARG A 73 2.79 11.75 -12.67
CA ARG A 73 3.46 12.42 -11.54
C ARG A 73 2.38 12.77 -10.52
N CYS A 74 2.38 12.06 -9.39
CA CYS A 74 1.32 12.14 -8.39
C CYS A 74 1.94 12.39 -7.03
N MET A 75 1.58 13.52 -6.43
CA MET A 75 2.03 13.90 -5.10
C MET A 75 1.05 13.39 -4.06
N GLY A 76 1.57 12.85 -2.95
CA GLY A 76 0.82 12.56 -1.73
C GLY A 76 1.35 13.40 -0.57
N ALA A 77 0.53 13.55 0.46
CA ALA A 77 0.92 14.19 1.71
C ALA A 77 1.16 13.09 2.76
N LEU A 78 2.41 12.89 3.16
CA LEU A 78 2.82 11.89 4.13
C LEU A 78 3.04 12.56 5.48
N ASP A 79 2.25 12.18 6.46
CA ASP A 79 2.49 12.40 7.88
C ASP A 79 3.32 11.23 8.39
N LEU A 80 4.52 11.48 8.91
CA LEU A 80 5.42 10.43 9.37
C LEU A 80 5.14 10.03 10.81
N ASP A 81 4.78 11.01 11.63
CA ASP A 81 4.68 10.90 13.09
C ASP A 81 3.22 10.79 13.58
N GLY A 82 2.25 11.04 12.70
CA GLY A 82 0.83 11.06 13.01
C GLY A 82 0.42 12.31 13.81
N ASP A 83 1.21 13.37 13.77
CA ASP A 83 1.01 14.61 14.53
C ASP A 83 0.33 15.72 13.70
N GLY A 84 0.06 15.46 12.43
CA GLY A 84 -0.53 16.40 11.48
C GLY A 84 0.49 17.16 10.63
N GLU A 85 1.81 17.03 10.89
CA GLU A 85 2.83 17.58 9.99
C GLU A 85 3.01 16.68 8.76
N THR A 86 2.60 17.20 7.60
CA THR A 86 2.68 16.43 6.35
C THR A 86 3.80 16.95 5.44
N ILE A 87 4.56 16.02 4.89
CA ILE A 87 5.54 16.27 3.82
C ILE A 87 4.98 15.85 2.46
N SER A 88 5.34 16.58 1.42
CA SER A 88 4.96 16.22 0.05
C SER A 88 5.89 15.13 -0.49
N VAL A 89 5.35 13.98 -0.84
CA VAL A 89 6.09 12.83 -1.38
C VAL A 89 5.60 12.46 -2.78
N ASP A 90 6.52 12.05 -3.66
CA ASP A 90 6.16 11.53 -4.98
C ASP A 90 5.75 10.06 -4.86
N LEU A 91 4.48 9.78 -5.14
CA LEU A 91 3.92 8.43 -5.04
C LEU A 91 4.50 7.48 -6.09
N ARG A 92 5.19 7.99 -7.11
CA ARG A 92 5.98 7.15 -8.04
C ARG A 92 7.08 6.39 -7.33
N ALA A 93 7.57 6.87 -6.19
CA ALA A 93 8.56 6.15 -5.40
C ALA A 93 8.01 4.78 -4.92
N LEU A 94 6.69 4.64 -4.76
CA LEU A 94 6.05 3.36 -4.47
C LEU A 94 6.17 2.37 -5.63
N LEU A 95 6.43 2.81 -6.87
CA LEU A 95 6.66 1.93 -8.01
C LEU A 95 8.08 1.35 -8.01
N ASN A 96 9.03 2.05 -7.39
CA ASN A 96 10.42 1.60 -7.30
C ASN A 96 10.52 0.46 -6.28
N GLY A 97 10.93 -0.72 -6.75
CA GLY A 97 11.12 -1.91 -5.92
C GLY A 97 9.85 -2.72 -5.63
N VAL A 98 8.72 -2.45 -6.30
CA VAL A 98 7.60 -3.42 -6.32
C VAL A 98 8.00 -4.50 -7.30
N ASP A 99 8.69 -5.52 -6.80
CA ASP A 99 8.66 -6.82 -7.45
C ASP A 99 7.17 -7.22 -7.46
N PRO A 100 6.57 -7.51 -8.64
CA PRO A 100 5.19 -7.92 -8.70
C PRO A 100 5.06 -9.20 -7.88
N GLN A 101 4.60 -9.10 -6.63
CA GLN A 101 4.26 -10.30 -5.88
C GLN A 101 3.20 -11.02 -6.72
N PRO A 102 3.49 -12.25 -7.21
CA PRO A 102 2.48 -13.01 -7.89
C PRO A 102 1.33 -13.15 -6.90
N SER A 103 0.16 -12.65 -7.29
CA SER A 103 -1.10 -12.79 -6.57
C SER A 103 -1.13 -14.20 -6.00
N ALA A 104 -1.19 -14.33 -4.67
CA ALA A 104 -1.24 -15.64 -4.03
C ALA A 104 -2.43 -16.38 -4.63
N GLY A 105 -2.13 -17.31 -5.55
CA GLY A 105 -3.11 -18.23 -6.08
C GLY A 105 -3.72 -18.97 -4.89
N PRO A 106 -4.98 -19.41 -4.99
CA PRO A 106 -5.66 -20.10 -3.91
C PRO A 106 -4.74 -21.19 -3.35
N GLN A 107 -4.44 -21.13 -2.04
CA GLN A 107 -3.64 -22.13 -1.36
C GLN A 107 -4.35 -23.49 -1.50
N SER A 108 -3.94 -24.28 -2.48
CA SER A 108 -4.29 -25.70 -2.54
C SER A 108 -3.65 -26.36 -1.31
N LYS A 109 -4.49 -26.69 -0.32
CA LYS A 109 -4.14 -27.60 0.77
C LYS A 109 -3.74 -28.95 0.17
N SER A 110 -2.47 -29.15 -0.09
CA SER A 110 -1.91 -30.48 -0.30
C SER A 110 -1.88 -31.21 1.04
N ARG A 111 -2.89 -32.06 1.29
CA ARG A 111 -2.81 -33.10 2.33
C ARG A 111 -1.73 -34.09 1.91
N ALA A 112 -0.56 -34.00 2.53
CA ALA A 112 0.40 -35.09 2.56
C ALA A 112 0.04 -36.03 3.72
N ALA A 113 -0.23 -37.30 3.41
CA ALA A 113 -0.15 -38.44 4.32
C ALA A 113 0.11 -39.67 3.43
N ASP A 114 1.37 -39.89 3.08
CA ASP A 114 2.31 -40.82 3.74
C ASP A 114 2.02 -42.28 3.41
N ARG A 115 2.82 -42.76 2.46
CA ARG A 115 2.96 -44.14 2.04
C ARG A 115 3.91 -44.82 3.03
N ARG A 116 3.40 -45.69 3.90
CA ARG A 116 4.26 -46.70 4.55
C ARG A 116 4.01 -48.08 3.98
N VAL A 117 5.06 -48.54 3.31
CA VAL A 117 5.40 -49.92 2.99
C VAL A 117 5.46 -50.76 4.26
N ARG A 118 4.74 -51.89 4.27
CA ARG A 118 5.26 -53.21 4.66
C ARG A 118 4.39 -54.30 4.08
#